data_AF-A0A7D3WRF9-F1
#
_entry.id   AF-A0A7D3WRF9-F1
#
_cell.length_a   1.000
_cell.length_b   1.000
_cell.length_c   1.000
_cell.angle_alpha   90.00
_cell.angle_beta   90.00
_cell.angle_gamma   90.00
#
_symmetry.space_group_name_H-M   'P 1'
#
loop_
_entity.id
_entity.type
_entity.pdbx_description
1 polymer ?
#
loop_
_entity_poly.entity_id
_entity_poly.type
_entity_poly.pdbx_seq_one_letter_code
_entity_poly.pdbx_strand_id
1 'polypeptide(L)'
;MPFKPWKPLLLTALTVGAGATAATAQTVASAQKAIELGRYNEARADLRGNSSPEANFELGRIYQMRDLPDSASYYFNRAAGPTPFGMVAEGRALLAKGKAGEADAKFDAAAKATKNKDARVLTMIAQAYGESDVKDITKPLTYVKTAEALGKGKDDPALMVARGDIYLKTDQGAAKL
;
A
#
# COMPACT_ATOMS: atom_id res chain seq x y z
N MET A 1 33.90 41.28 37.61
CA MET A 1 33.94 40.12 36.69
C MET A 1 32.77 40.24 35.72
N PRO A 2 32.99 40.49 34.42
CA PRO A 2 31.90 40.70 33.47
C PRO A 2 31.41 39.35 32.88
N PHE A 3 30.12 39.08 33.01
CA PHE A 3 29.46 37.90 32.43
C PHE A 3 29.28 38.11 30.91
N LYS A 4 29.82 37.16 30.13
CA LYS A 4 29.76 37.09 28.67
C LYS A 4 28.35 36.66 28.23
N PRO A 5 27.64 37.40 27.35
CA PRO A 5 26.36 36.93 26.84
C PRO A 5 26.57 35.81 25.80
N TRP A 6 25.88 34.71 26.03
CA TRP A 6 25.79 33.53 25.18
C TRP A 6 25.07 33.89 23.88
N LYS A 7 25.69 33.61 22.73
CA LYS A 7 25.08 33.85 21.41
C LYS A 7 23.90 32.90 21.19
N PRO A 8 22.68 33.36 20.89
CA PRO A 8 21.63 32.45 20.44
C PRO A 8 22.02 31.94 19.04
N LEU A 9 22.14 30.62 18.92
CA LEU A 9 22.14 29.94 17.62
C LEU A 9 20.77 30.20 16.98
N LEU A 10 20.71 31.21 16.12
CA LEU A 10 19.61 31.38 15.18
C LEU A 10 19.67 30.19 14.22
N LEU A 11 18.84 29.18 14.48
CA LEU A 11 18.41 28.24 13.46
C LEU A 11 17.82 29.08 12.32
N THR A 12 18.54 29.16 11.23
CA THR A 12 18.02 29.60 9.95
C THR A 12 16.87 28.67 9.59
N ALA A 13 15.65 29.17 9.78
CA ALA A 13 14.45 28.59 9.21
C ALA A 13 14.63 28.59 7.68
N LEU A 14 15.05 27.45 7.15
CA LEU A 14 14.94 27.17 5.73
C LEU A 14 13.45 27.04 5.45
N THR A 15 12.80 28.14 5.09
CA THR A 15 11.45 28.15 4.54
C THR A 15 11.48 27.48 3.18
N VAL A 16 11.48 26.14 3.18
CA VAL A 16 11.28 25.37 1.96
C VAL A 16 9.80 25.52 1.60
N GLY A 17 9.52 26.35 0.59
CA GLY A 17 8.30 26.29 -0.19
C GLY A 17 8.18 24.95 -0.90
N ALA A 18 7.90 23.89 -0.14
CA ALA A 18 7.54 22.54 -0.58
C ALA A 18 6.68 21.83 0.49
N GLY A 19 6.05 22.59 1.40
CA GLY A 19 5.38 22.06 2.60
C GLY A 19 4.19 21.13 2.31
N ALA A 20 3.54 21.26 1.16
CA ALA A 20 2.37 20.42 0.81
C ALA A 20 2.77 19.00 0.39
N THR A 21 3.89 18.81 -0.31
CA THR A 21 4.31 17.48 -0.82
C THR A 21 5.08 16.68 0.22
N ALA A 22 5.87 17.32 1.09
CA ALA A 22 6.57 16.64 2.17
C ALA A 22 5.61 16.15 3.28
N ALA A 23 4.63 16.97 3.65
CA ALA A 23 3.65 16.62 4.69
C ALA A 23 2.69 15.49 4.25
N THR A 24 2.34 15.41 2.96
CA THR A 24 1.50 14.34 2.41
C THR A 24 2.24 12.99 2.40
N ALA A 25 3.50 12.96 2.00
CA ALA A 25 4.30 11.74 2.04
C ALA A 25 4.52 11.22 3.47
N GLN A 26 4.72 12.13 4.44
CA GLN A 26 4.91 11.76 5.85
C GLN A 26 3.65 11.14 6.47
N THR A 27 2.47 11.74 6.22
CA THR A 27 1.18 11.23 6.75
C THR A 27 0.77 9.90 6.13
N VAL A 28 1.10 9.65 4.86
CA VAL A 28 0.87 8.35 4.23
C VAL A 28 1.79 7.28 4.83
N ALA A 29 3.07 7.59 5.03
CA ALA A 29 4.01 6.65 5.62
C ALA A 29 3.66 6.29 7.08
N SER A 30 3.20 7.27 7.88
CA SER A 30 2.74 6.99 9.24
C SER A 30 1.48 6.13 9.24
N ALA A 31 0.52 6.40 8.33
CA ALA A 31 -0.68 5.60 8.18
C ALA A 31 -0.37 4.15 7.76
N GLN A 32 0.55 3.93 6.83
CA GLN A 32 0.99 2.59 6.42
C GLN A 32 1.51 1.77 7.60
N LYS A 33 2.38 2.36 8.42
CA LYS A 33 2.88 1.73 9.63
C LYS A 33 1.77 1.44 10.63
N ALA A 34 0.82 2.35 10.82
CA ALA A 34 -0.32 2.13 11.68
C ALA A 34 -1.23 1.00 11.17
N ILE A 35 -1.42 0.87 9.85
CA ILE A 35 -2.16 -0.24 9.22
C ILE A 35 -1.47 -1.58 9.50
N GLU A 36 -0.16 -1.67 9.31
CA GLU A 36 0.63 -2.88 9.60
C GLU A 36 0.54 -3.32 11.07
N LEU A 37 0.35 -2.36 11.98
CA LEU A 37 0.16 -2.61 13.41
C LEU A 37 -1.31 -2.82 13.81
N GLY A 38 -2.25 -2.86 12.85
CA GLY A 38 -3.69 -2.99 13.10
C GLY A 38 -4.35 -1.75 13.74
N ARG A 39 -3.65 -0.62 13.80
CA ARG A 39 -4.11 0.63 14.43
C ARG A 39 -4.92 1.48 13.45
N TYR A 40 -6.04 0.94 12.96
CA TYR A 40 -6.82 1.55 11.89
C TYR A 40 -7.39 2.95 12.22
N ASN A 41 -7.72 3.21 13.48
CA ASN A 41 -8.20 4.54 13.89
C ASN A 41 -7.09 5.60 13.82
N GLU A 42 -5.87 5.24 14.22
CA GLU A 42 -4.68 6.09 14.11
C GLU A 42 -4.37 6.36 12.63
N ALA A 43 -4.33 5.31 11.81
CA ALA A 43 -4.11 5.43 10.36
C ALA A 43 -5.13 6.35 9.67
N ARG A 44 -6.43 6.26 10.03
CA ARG A 44 -7.46 7.16 9.48
C ARG A 44 -7.28 8.61 9.93
N ALA A 45 -6.82 8.83 11.16
CA ALA A 45 -6.55 10.16 11.68
C ALA A 45 -5.40 10.83 10.91
N ASP A 46 -4.33 10.08 10.62
CA ASP A 46 -3.17 10.54 9.85
C ASP A 46 -3.54 10.94 8.42
N LEU A 47 -4.47 10.21 7.78
CA LEU A 47 -4.93 10.49 6.42
C LEU A 47 -6.02 11.57 6.34
N ARG A 48 -6.46 12.13 7.48
CA ARG A 48 -7.60 13.04 7.52
C ARG A 48 -7.30 14.32 6.74
N GLY A 49 -8.16 14.62 5.76
CA GLY A 49 -8.02 15.80 4.90
C GLY A 49 -7.02 15.65 3.76
N ASN A 50 -6.32 14.51 3.66
CA ASN A 50 -5.46 14.20 2.53
C ASN A 50 -6.29 13.53 1.43
N SER A 51 -6.37 14.18 0.27
CA SER A 51 -7.12 13.70 -0.90
C SER A 51 -6.22 13.11 -1.99
N SER A 52 -4.93 12.87 -1.71
CA SER A 52 -4.00 12.30 -2.68
C SER A 52 -4.42 10.86 -3.07
N PRO A 53 -4.02 10.37 -4.26
CA PRO A 53 -4.24 8.98 -4.65
C PRO A 53 -3.70 7.99 -3.63
N GLU A 54 -2.52 8.25 -3.06
CA GLU A 54 -1.90 7.40 -2.04
C GLU A 54 -2.72 7.39 -0.74
N ALA A 55 -3.19 8.54 -0.28
CA ALA A 55 -4.05 8.61 0.90
C ALA A 55 -5.37 7.87 0.68
N ASN A 56 -5.99 8.01 -0.50
CA ASN A 56 -7.18 7.25 -0.85
C ASN A 56 -6.89 5.74 -0.95
N PHE A 57 -5.73 5.34 -1.45
CA PHE A 57 -5.33 3.94 -1.52
C PHE A 57 -5.22 3.32 -0.12
N GLU A 58 -4.57 4.02 0.81
CA GLU A 58 -4.46 3.56 2.20
C GLU A 58 -5.80 3.58 2.94
N LEU A 59 -6.68 4.56 2.68
CA LEU A 59 -8.05 4.54 3.19
C LEU A 59 -8.82 3.31 2.66
N GLY A 60 -8.66 2.98 1.38
CA GLY A 60 -9.22 1.77 0.78
C GLY A 60 -8.77 0.51 1.53
N ARG A 61 -7.47 0.38 1.80
CA ARG A 61 -6.90 -0.72 2.60
C ARG A 61 -7.49 -0.78 4.00
N ILE A 62 -7.61 0.35 4.69
CA ILE A 62 -8.21 0.39 6.04
C ILE A 62 -9.65 -0.12 6.04
N TYR A 63 -10.46 0.27 5.05
CA TYR A 63 -11.83 -0.23 4.97
C TYR A 63 -11.89 -1.70 4.56
N GLN A 64 -10.98 -2.16 3.71
CA GLN A 64 -10.86 -3.58 3.36
C GLN A 64 -10.55 -4.43 4.59
N MET A 65 -9.56 -4.04 5.41
CA MET A 65 -9.18 -4.73 6.65
C MET A 65 -10.26 -4.67 7.76
N ARG A 66 -11.33 -3.90 7.53
CA ARG A 66 -12.47 -3.77 8.43
C ARG A 66 -13.75 -4.40 7.87
N ASP A 67 -13.61 -5.22 6.82
CA ASP A 67 -14.71 -5.91 6.14
C ASP A 67 -15.79 -4.95 5.62
N LEU A 68 -15.37 -3.79 5.11
CA LEU A 68 -16.25 -2.76 4.52
C LEU A 68 -15.98 -2.64 3.01
N PRO A 69 -16.39 -3.63 2.18
CA PRO A 69 -16.01 -3.73 0.77
C PRO A 69 -16.46 -2.55 -0.08
N ASP A 70 -17.66 -2.01 0.15
CA ASP A 70 -18.17 -0.85 -0.60
C ASP A 70 -17.33 0.40 -0.35
N SER A 71 -16.95 0.63 0.92
CA SER A 71 -16.08 1.74 1.30
C SER A 71 -14.68 1.54 0.74
N ALA A 72 -14.13 0.33 0.84
CA ALA A 72 -12.83 -0.01 0.27
C ALA A 72 -12.81 0.29 -1.24
N SER A 73 -13.80 -0.22 -1.98
CA SER A 73 -13.93 -0.01 -3.42
C SER A 73 -14.07 1.47 -3.77
N TYR A 74 -14.86 2.24 -3.02
CA TYR A 74 -15.00 3.68 -3.24
C TYR A 74 -13.66 4.40 -3.18
N TYR A 75 -12.87 4.18 -2.12
CA TYR A 75 -11.58 4.85 -1.95
C TYR A 75 -10.52 4.36 -2.93
N PHE A 76 -10.48 3.07 -3.24
CA PHE A 76 -9.60 2.55 -4.29
C PHE A 76 -9.91 3.14 -5.67
N ASN A 77 -11.18 3.34 -6.02
CA ASN A 77 -11.55 4.02 -7.27
C ASN A 77 -11.09 5.49 -7.29
N ARG A 78 -11.01 6.17 -6.14
CA ARG A 78 -10.44 7.53 -6.06
C ARG A 78 -8.92 7.55 -6.24
N ALA A 79 -8.25 6.45 -5.95
CA ALA A 79 -6.82 6.26 -6.20
C ALA A 79 -6.51 5.73 -7.60
N ALA A 80 -7.53 5.31 -8.35
CA ALA A 80 -7.37 4.70 -9.67
C ALA A 80 -6.93 5.73 -10.74
N GLY A 81 -6.32 5.22 -11.80
CA GLY A 81 -5.81 6.03 -12.90
C GLY A 81 -4.98 5.20 -13.89
N PRO A 82 -4.45 5.83 -14.94
CA PRO A 82 -3.73 5.14 -16.01
C PRO A 82 -2.29 4.74 -15.64
N THR A 83 -1.81 5.12 -14.45
CA THR A 83 -0.48 4.71 -13.97
C THR A 83 -0.51 3.26 -13.48
N PRO A 84 0.64 2.55 -13.42
CA PRO A 84 0.69 1.22 -12.83
C PRO A 84 0.10 1.17 -11.41
N PHE A 85 0.40 2.18 -10.58
CA PHE A 85 -0.22 2.36 -9.26
C PHE A 85 -1.75 2.45 -9.35
N GLY A 86 -2.27 3.30 -10.24
CA GLY A 86 -3.71 3.49 -10.42
C GLY A 86 -4.41 2.23 -10.92
N MET A 87 -3.76 1.44 -11.76
CA MET A 87 -4.26 0.13 -12.20
C MET A 87 -4.32 -0.87 -11.04
N VAL A 88 -3.34 -0.86 -10.13
CA VAL A 88 -3.39 -1.69 -8.91
C VAL A 88 -4.53 -1.25 -8.00
N ALA A 89 -4.74 0.07 -7.84
CA ALA A 89 -5.87 0.60 -7.09
C ALA A 89 -7.21 0.14 -7.70
N GLU A 90 -7.38 0.22 -9.02
CA GLU A 90 -8.57 -0.26 -9.71
C GLU A 90 -8.77 -1.78 -9.52
N GLY A 91 -7.69 -2.56 -9.60
CA GLY A 91 -7.74 -3.99 -9.31
C GLY A 91 -8.21 -4.28 -7.88
N ARG A 92 -7.70 -3.57 -6.88
CA ARG A 92 -8.18 -3.67 -5.49
C ARG A 92 -9.65 -3.28 -5.34
N ALA A 93 -10.11 -2.26 -6.07
CA ALA A 93 -11.51 -1.86 -6.07
C ALA A 93 -12.44 -2.97 -6.62
N LEU A 94 -11.95 -3.74 -7.61
CA LEU A 94 -12.63 -4.88 -8.20
C LEU A 94 -12.60 -6.11 -7.27
N LEU A 95 -11.48 -6.38 -6.60
CA LEU A 95 -11.38 -7.41 -5.58
C LEU A 95 -12.38 -7.17 -4.44
N ALA A 96 -12.47 -5.93 -3.94
CA ALA A 96 -13.45 -5.55 -2.91
C ALA A 96 -14.91 -5.79 -3.36
N LYS A 97 -15.17 -5.81 -4.67
CA LYS A 97 -16.48 -6.13 -5.26
C LYS A 97 -16.67 -7.61 -5.62
N GLY A 98 -15.73 -8.48 -5.25
CA GLY A 98 -15.75 -9.91 -5.61
C GLY A 98 -15.46 -10.19 -7.08
N LYS A 99 -14.97 -9.21 -7.84
CA LYS A 99 -14.72 -9.32 -9.29
C LYS A 99 -13.28 -9.73 -9.60
N ALA A 100 -12.88 -10.90 -9.12
CA ALA A 100 -11.49 -11.38 -9.23
C ALA A 100 -10.96 -11.39 -10.68
N GLY A 101 -11.73 -11.91 -11.64
CA GLY A 101 -11.31 -11.96 -13.04
C GLY A 101 -11.08 -10.59 -13.69
N GLU A 102 -11.85 -9.57 -13.29
CA GLU A 102 -11.64 -8.19 -13.76
C GLU A 102 -10.42 -7.56 -13.08
N ALA A 103 -10.23 -7.83 -11.78
CA ALA A 103 -9.06 -7.37 -11.03
C ALA A 103 -7.76 -7.92 -11.62
N ASP A 104 -7.75 -9.21 -11.97
CA ASP A 104 -6.67 -9.90 -12.65
C ASP A 104 -6.18 -9.15 -13.89
N ALA A 105 -7.11 -8.70 -14.74
CA ALA A 105 -6.77 -7.96 -15.95
C ALA A 105 -6.10 -6.61 -15.63
N LYS A 106 -6.50 -5.95 -14.55
CA LYS A 106 -5.89 -4.68 -14.09
C LYS A 106 -4.50 -4.90 -13.53
N PHE A 107 -4.29 -5.94 -12.73
CA PHE A 107 -2.97 -6.28 -12.23
C PHE A 107 -2.01 -6.69 -13.34
N ASP A 108 -2.48 -7.47 -14.32
CA ASP A 108 -1.69 -7.81 -15.50
C ASP A 108 -1.31 -6.56 -16.32
N ALA A 109 -2.25 -5.62 -16.47
CA ALA A 109 -1.97 -4.35 -17.15
C ALA A 109 -0.91 -3.53 -16.39
N ALA A 110 -1.01 -3.45 -15.06
CA ALA A 110 -0.05 -2.74 -14.21
C ALA A 110 1.37 -3.35 -14.33
N ALA A 111 1.47 -4.67 -14.23
CA ALA A 111 2.72 -5.40 -14.35
C ALA A 111 3.33 -5.25 -15.75
N LYS A 112 2.51 -5.34 -16.81
CA LYS A 112 2.95 -5.12 -18.20
C LYS A 112 3.41 -3.68 -18.45
N ALA A 113 2.74 -2.68 -17.89
CA ALA A 113 3.12 -1.28 -18.03
C ALA A 113 4.52 -1.00 -17.46
N THR A 114 4.93 -1.74 -16.44
CA THR A 114 6.30 -1.68 -15.88
C THR A 114 7.26 -2.70 -16.49
N LYS A 115 6.81 -3.45 -17.50
CA LYS A 115 7.53 -4.58 -18.11
C LYS A 115 7.99 -5.64 -17.10
N ASN A 116 7.24 -5.80 -16.00
CA ASN A 116 7.60 -6.64 -14.85
C ASN A 116 8.95 -6.28 -14.24
N LYS A 117 9.34 -4.99 -14.26
CA LYS A 117 10.62 -4.51 -13.71
C LYS A 117 10.47 -3.59 -12.50
N ASP A 118 9.24 -3.30 -12.09
CA ASP A 118 8.97 -2.52 -10.89
C ASP A 118 8.55 -3.45 -9.74
N ALA A 119 9.52 -3.76 -8.88
CA ALA A 119 9.28 -4.61 -7.71
C ALA A 119 8.19 -4.03 -6.81
N ARG A 120 8.07 -2.70 -6.71
CA ARG A 120 7.06 -2.04 -5.87
C ARG A 120 5.65 -2.32 -6.36
N VAL A 121 5.42 -2.18 -7.67
CA VAL A 121 4.11 -2.49 -8.27
C VAL A 121 3.76 -3.96 -8.10
N LEU A 122 4.72 -4.86 -8.29
CA LEU A 122 4.53 -6.29 -8.10
C LEU A 122 4.22 -6.65 -6.63
N THR A 123 4.92 -6.02 -5.68
CA THR A 123 4.64 -6.14 -4.23
C THR A 123 3.22 -5.66 -3.92
N MET A 124 2.79 -4.51 -4.45
CA MET A 124 1.44 -4.01 -4.22
C MET A 124 0.35 -4.95 -4.78
N ILE A 125 0.60 -5.59 -5.93
CA ILE A 125 -0.29 -6.60 -6.51
C ILE A 125 -0.35 -7.83 -5.60
N ALA A 126 0.80 -8.36 -5.18
CA ALA A 126 0.84 -9.50 -4.27
C ALA A 126 0.08 -9.20 -2.96
N GLN A 127 0.29 -8.02 -2.40
CA GLN A 127 -0.40 -7.56 -1.21
C GLN A 127 -1.92 -7.41 -1.42
N ALA A 128 -2.35 -6.95 -2.60
CA ALA A 128 -3.77 -6.87 -2.94
C ALA A 128 -4.44 -8.25 -2.88
N TYR A 129 -3.76 -9.28 -3.38
CA TYR A 129 -4.23 -10.64 -3.23
C TYR A 129 -4.16 -11.10 -1.79
N GLY A 130 -3.05 -10.92 -1.07
CA GLY A 130 -2.91 -11.31 0.34
C GLY A 130 -4.03 -10.78 1.24
N GLU A 131 -4.40 -9.51 1.06
CA GLU A 131 -5.43 -8.82 1.85
C GLU A 131 -6.87 -9.09 1.36
N SER A 132 -7.09 -9.89 0.32
CA SER A 132 -8.43 -10.16 -0.26
C SER A 132 -9.00 -11.53 0.15
N ASP A 133 -10.20 -11.88 -0.34
CA ASP A 133 -10.79 -13.22 -0.15
C ASP A 133 -10.45 -14.22 -1.27
N VAL A 134 -9.61 -13.84 -2.25
CA VAL A 134 -9.25 -14.73 -3.38
C VAL A 134 -8.44 -15.92 -2.88
N LYS A 135 -8.94 -17.15 -3.08
CA LYS A 135 -8.27 -18.38 -2.59
C LYS A 135 -7.21 -18.95 -3.53
N ASP A 136 -7.26 -18.60 -4.82
CA ASP A 136 -6.23 -19.05 -5.76
C ASP A 136 -4.94 -18.26 -5.55
N ILE A 137 -3.91 -18.97 -5.12
CA ILE A 137 -2.57 -18.43 -4.83
C ILE A 137 -1.62 -18.52 -6.02
N THR A 138 -2.00 -19.23 -7.08
CA THR A 138 -1.11 -19.57 -8.21
C THR A 138 -0.58 -18.31 -8.88
N LYS A 139 -1.49 -17.43 -9.28
CA LYS A 139 -1.15 -16.16 -9.94
C LYS A 139 -0.45 -15.16 -8.99
N PRO A 140 -0.96 -14.89 -7.77
CA PRO A 140 -0.27 -14.04 -6.79
C PRO A 140 1.19 -14.42 -6.57
N LEU A 141 1.49 -15.72 -6.46
CA LEU A 141 2.86 -16.21 -6.25
C LEU A 141 3.79 -15.96 -7.45
N THR A 142 3.27 -15.77 -8.66
CA THR A 142 4.11 -15.39 -9.80
C THR A 142 4.63 -13.96 -9.66
N TYR A 143 3.80 -13.03 -9.19
CA TYR A 143 4.22 -11.66 -8.90
C TYR A 143 5.22 -11.62 -7.73
N VAL A 144 5.00 -12.42 -6.69
CA VAL A 144 5.93 -12.54 -5.56
C VAL A 144 7.33 -12.96 -6.04
N LYS A 145 7.43 -14.09 -6.77
CA LYS A 145 8.72 -14.59 -7.29
C LYS A 145 9.41 -13.57 -8.19
N THR A 146 8.63 -12.86 -9.01
CA THR A 146 9.18 -11.83 -9.91
C THR A 146 9.72 -10.64 -9.12
N ALA A 147 9.00 -10.16 -8.10
CA ALA A 147 9.45 -9.09 -7.22
C ALA A 147 10.72 -9.48 -6.43
N GLU A 148 10.77 -10.70 -5.88
CA GLU A 148 11.94 -11.25 -5.17
C GLU A 148 13.19 -11.27 -6.06
N ALA A 149 13.04 -11.73 -7.32
CA ALA A 149 14.13 -11.77 -8.28
C ALA A 149 14.69 -10.37 -8.61
N LEU A 150 13.83 -9.35 -8.68
CA LEU A 150 14.23 -7.96 -8.88
C LEU A 150 14.95 -7.37 -7.65
N GLY A 151 14.57 -7.80 -6.44
CA GLY A 151 15.16 -7.36 -5.18
C GLY A 151 16.61 -7.82 -4.96
N LYS A 152 17.10 -8.79 -5.74
CA LYS A 152 18.47 -9.34 -5.65
C LYS A 152 18.87 -9.73 -4.22
N GLY A 153 17.94 -10.29 -3.45
CA GLY A 153 18.18 -10.71 -2.07
C GLY A 153 18.13 -9.58 -1.03
N LYS A 154 17.67 -8.38 -1.40
CA LYS A 154 17.24 -7.38 -0.40
C LYS A 154 15.85 -7.74 0.09
N ASP A 155 15.69 -7.72 1.41
CA ASP A 155 14.39 -7.92 2.03
C ASP A 155 13.47 -6.72 1.73
N ASP A 156 12.30 -7.03 1.18
CA ASP A 156 11.15 -6.12 1.10
C ASP A 156 10.12 -6.59 2.12
N PRO A 157 9.99 -5.91 3.28
CA PRO A 157 9.07 -6.33 4.34
C PRO A 157 7.63 -6.46 3.86
N ALA A 158 7.16 -5.57 2.97
CA ALA A 158 5.80 -5.62 2.45
C ALA A 158 5.60 -6.85 1.56
N LEU A 159 6.61 -7.22 0.77
CA LEU A 159 6.58 -8.43 -0.04
C LEU A 159 6.58 -9.70 0.81
N MET A 160 7.35 -9.71 1.91
CA MET A 160 7.39 -10.84 2.84
C MET A 160 6.05 -11.05 3.54
N VAL A 161 5.42 -9.97 4.01
CA VAL A 161 4.07 -10.00 4.59
C VAL A 161 3.07 -10.50 3.55
N ALA A 162 3.04 -9.89 2.35
CA ALA A 162 2.14 -10.30 1.29
C ALA A 162 2.29 -11.78 0.91
N ARG A 163 3.53 -12.29 0.84
CA ARG A 163 3.79 -13.71 0.61
C ARG A 163 3.22 -14.59 1.73
N GLY A 164 3.42 -14.20 2.99
CA GLY A 164 2.84 -14.88 4.15
C GLY A 164 1.32 -14.93 4.08
N ASP A 165 0.67 -13.79 3.83
CA ASP A 165 -0.79 -13.68 3.70
C ASP A 165 -1.34 -14.53 2.55
N ILE A 166 -0.63 -14.56 1.41
CA ILE A 166 -0.97 -15.44 0.28
C ILE A 166 -0.91 -16.92 0.71
N TYR A 167 0.12 -17.35 1.44
CA TYR A 167 0.21 -18.74 1.91
C TYR A 167 -0.85 -19.08 2.98
N LEU A 168 -1.22 -18.15 3.86
CA LEU A 168 -2.27 -18.41 4.86
C LEU A 168 -3.62 -18.78 4.22
N LYS A 169 -3.84 -18.39 2.96
CA LYS A 169 -5.04 -18.77 2.19
C LYS A 169 -5.07 -20.24 1.81
N THR A 170 -3.92 -20.93 1.75
CA THR A 170 -3.90 -22.39 1.59
C THR A 170 -4.21 -23.10 2.90
N ASP A 171 -3.73 -22.56 4.03
CA ASP A 171 -3.88 -23.19 5.34
C ASP A 171 -5.27 -23.01 5.96
N GLN A 172 -6.02 -21.97 5.60
CA GLN A 172 -7.46 -21.90 5.90
C GLN A 172 -8.30 -22.97 5.15
N GLY A 173 -7.69 -23.71 4.22
CA GLY A 173 -8.21 -24.95 3.66
C GLY A 173 -7.69 -26.23 4.34
N ALA A 174 -6.61 -26.16 5.11
CA ALA A 174 -5.99 -27.30 5.82
C ALA A 174 -6.34 -27.36 7.32
N ALA A 175 -6.83 -26.26 7.92
CA ALA A 175 -7.25 -26.19 9.32
C ALA A 175 -8.68 -26.70 9.59
N LYS A 176 -9.10 -27.75 8.86
CA LYS A 176 -10.15 -28.68 9.29
C LYS A 176 -9.57 -30.09 9.31
N LEU A 177 -8.76 -30.37 10.33
CA LEU A 177 -8.47 -31.72 10.82
C LEU A 177 -8.72 -31.74 12.31
#